data_AF-A0A950QGZ2-F1
#
_entry.id   AF-A0A950QGZ2-F1
#
_cell.length_a   1.000
_cell.length_b   1.000
_cell.length_c   1.000
_cell.angle_alpha   90.00
_cell.angle_beta   90.00
_cell.angle_gamma   90.00
#
_symmetry.space_group_name_H-M   'P 1'
#
loop_
_entity.id
_entity.type
_entity.pdbx_description
1 polymer ?
#
loop_
_entity_poly.entity_id
_entity_poly.type
_entity_poly.pdbx_seq_one_letter_code
_entity_poly.pdbx_strand_id
1 'polypeptide(L)'
;MPETPEVETDDLREQIAEAHEELARKGVHWVEYVGLCAAFFAVFAAVSALRSGDLINEALIGQIKASDTWNEYQSARQKEHIYTVALDNLSDRGSKNGALVRSYRSQIVKEQSKEKPLAAEARKLEDESRAEVARHHAFEYAVALLQVAIALGAVAALARSRPAWYVSLAAGVVGVAFFLRGFV
;
A
#
# COMPACT_ATOMS: atom_id res chain seq x y z
N MET A 1 18.80 -0.46 -82.33
CA MET A 1 18.90 -0.48 -80.86
C MET A 1 17.49 -0.74 -80.34
N PRO A 2 17.25 -1.76 -79.50
CA PRO A 2 15.98 -1.89 -78.82
C PRO A 2 16.06 -1.14 -77.50
N GLU A 3 15.23 -0.11 -77.35
CA GLU A 3 15.00 0.61 -76.11
C GLU A 3 14.54 -0.39 -75.02
N THR A 4 15.32 -0.57 -73.96
CA THR A 4 14.87 -1.32 -72.78
C THR A 4 13.78 -0.52 -72.06
N PRO A 5 12.71 -1.15 -71.56
CA PRO A 5 11.70 -0.44 -70.78
C PRO A 5 12.34 0.01 -69.48
N GLU A 6 12.66 1.30 -69.38
CA GLU A 6 13.00 1.95 -68.10
C GLU A 6 11.75 1.87 -67.23
N VAL A 7 11.64 0.79 -66.45
CA VAL A 7 10.64 0.68 -65.39
C VAL A 7 10.91 1.83 -64.43
N GLU A 8 9.95 2.75 -64.36
CA GLU A 8 9.77 3.90 -63.45
C GLU A 8 10.39 3.71 -62.05
N THR A 9 11.71 3.80 -61.94
CA THR A 9 12.41 3.73 -60.65
C THR A 9 12.20 4.99 -59.82
N ASP A 10 11.88 6.12 -60.46
CA ASP A 10 11.56 7.37 -59.77
C ASP A 10 10.18 7.33 -59.12
N ASP A 11 9.16 6.83 -59.84
CA ASP A 11 7.80 6.66 -59.30
C ASP A 11 7.78 5.67 -58.13
N LEU A 12 8.57 4.59 -58.20
CA LEU A 12 8.75 3.67 -57.07
C LEU A 12 9.46 4.30 -55.87
N ARG A 13 10.45 5.18 -56.11
CA ARG A 13 11.15 5.90 -55.02
C ARG A 13 10.25 6.93 -54.37
N GLU A 14 9.42 7.61 -55.16
CA GLU A 14 8.44 8.58 -54.70
C GLU A 14 7.34 7.90 -53.87
N GLN A 15 6.79 6.77 -54.34
CA GLN A 15 5.84 5.96 -53.57
C GLN A 15 6.44 5.44 -52.25
N ILE A 16 7.71 5.02 -52.24
CA ILE A 16 8.40 4.59 -51.01
C ILE A 16 8.61 5.79 -50.05
N ALA A 17 8.98 6.96 -50.56
CA ALA A 17 9.17 8.17 -49.76
C ALA A 17 7.86 8.65 -49.13
N GLU A 18 6.76 8.70 -49.90
CA GLU A 18 5.43 9.03 -49.40
C GLU A 18 4.95 8.03 -48.34
N ALA A 19 5.12 6.72 -48.58
CA ALA A 19 4.77 5.69 -47.62
C ALA A 19 5.58 5.82 -46.31
N HIS A 20 6.87 6.15 -46.40
CA HIS A 20 7.72 6.42 -45.24
C HIS A 20 7.28 7.68 -44.47
N GLU A 21 6.88 8.75 -45.16
CA GLU A 21 6.40 9.98 -44.52
C GLU A 21 5.03 9.78 -43.86
N GLU A 22 4.13 9.03 -44.50
CA GLU A 22 2.85 8.63 -43.88
C GLU A 22 3.06 7.74 -42.66
N LEU A 23 3.98 6.76 -42.73
CA LEU A 23 4.33 5.90 -41.60
C LEU A 23 4.95 6.71 -40.47
N ALA A 24 5.75 7.73 -40.80
CA ALA A 24 6.29 8.67 -39.83
C ALA A 24 5.17 9.48 -39.17
N ARG A 25 4.25 10.09 -39.93
CA ARG A 25 3.10 10.85 -39.40
C ARG A 25 2.16 9.99 -38.55
N LYS A 26 1.74 8.83 -39.07
CA LYS A 26 0.93 7.86 -38.31
C LYS A 26 1.66 7.41 -37.05
N GLY A 27 2.99 7.30 -37.13
CA GLY A 27 3.93 7.02 -36.04
C GLY A 27 3.95 8.07 -34.92
N VAL A 28 3.81 9.35 -35.25
CA VAL A 28 3.79 10.45 -34.27
C VAL A 28 2.47 10.46 -33.49
N HIS A 29 1.34 10.31 -34.19
CA HIS A 29 0.02 10.40 -33.54
C HIS A 29 -0.23 9.31 -32.48
N TRP A 30 0.19 8.06 -32.70
CA TRP A 30 -0.01 7.03 -31.69
C TRP A 30 0.87 7.23 -30.46
N VAL A 31 2.08 7.79 -30.62
CA VAL A 31 2.99 8.12 -29.51
C VAL A 31 2.43 9.26 -28.65
N GLU A 32 1.74 10.24 -29.26
CA GLU A 32 1.01 11.29 -28.53
C GLU A 32 -0.07 10.69 -27.61
N TYR A 33 -0.82 9.68 -28.10
CA TYR A 33 -1.80 8.97 -27.27
C TYR A 33 -1.16 8.19 -26.12
N VAL A 34 0.02 7.59 -26.31
CA VAL A 34 0.77 6.95 -25.20
C VAL A 34 1.08 7.96 -24.10
N GLY A 35 1.54 9.16 -24.48
CA GLY A 35 1.82 10.24 -23.54
C GLY A 35 0.58 10.68 -22.76
N LEU A 36 -0.57 10.79 -23.44
CA LEU A 36 -1.83 11.16 -22.80
C LEU A 36 -2.33 10.08 -21.83
N CYS A 37 -2.22 8.80 -22.19
CA CYS A 37 -2.53 7.69 -21.29
C CYS A 37 -1.59 7.65 -20.08
N ALA A 38 -0.28 7.89 -20.28
CA ALA A 38 0.69 7.95 -19.20
C ALA A 38 0.38 9.09 -18.22
N ALA A 39 0.03 10.28 -18.73
CA ALA A 39 -0.39 11.41 -17.90
C ALA A 39 -1.65 11.08 -17.09
N PHE A 40 -2.63 10.43 -17.72
CA PHE A 40 -3.83 9.96 -17.04
C PHE A 40 -3.50 8.97 -15.91
N PHE A 41 -2.74 7.90 -16.19
CA PHE A 41 -2.31 6.94 -15.17
C PHE A 41 -1.50 7.59 -14.04
N ALA A 42 -0.69 8.60 -14.33
CA ALA A 42 0.08 9.32 -13.33
C ALA A 42 -0.82 10.05 -12.31
N VAL A 43 -1.94 10.64 -12.75
CA VAL A 43 -2.92 11.26 -11.84
C VAL A 43 -3.53 10.22 -10.90
N PHE A 44 -3.95 9.07 -11.42
CA PHE A 44 -4.48 7.98 -10.57
C PHE A 44 -3.43 7.44 -9.62
N ALA A 45 -2.19 7.27 -10.07
CA ALA A 45 -1.09 6.79 -9.24
C ALA A 45 -0.80 7.78 -8.10
N ALA A 46 -0.80 9.08 -8.38
CA ALA A 46 -0.61 10.10 -7.35
C ALA A 46 -1.74 10.07 -6.30
N VAL A 47 -3.00 10.04 -6.73
CA VAL A 47 -4.15 9.97 -5.80
C VAL A 47 -4.11 8.68 -4.98
N SER A 48 -3.80 7.54 -5.62
CA SER A 48 -3.64 6.25 -4.92
C SER A 48 -2.54 6.33 -3.87
N ALA A 49 -1.38 6.92 -4.21
CA ALA A 49 -0.25 7.04 -3.30
C ALA A 49 -0.58 7.92 -2.08
N LEU A 50 -1.29 9.03 -2.26
CA LEU A 50 -1.76 9.86 -1.15
C LEU A 50 -2.69 9.08 -0.22
N ARG A 51 -3.69 8.38 -0.78
CA ARG A 51 -4.63 7.57 0.02
C ARG A 51 -3.96 6.40 0.72
N SER A 52 -3.01 5.74 0.06
CA SER A 52 -2.17 4.72 0.66
C SER A 52 -1.42 5.31 1.86
N GLY A 53 -0.74 6.44 1.67
CA GLY A 53 0.01 7.13 2.72
C GLY A 53 -0.82 7.45 3.96
N ASP A 54 -2.04 7.96 3.77
CA ASP A 54 -2.94 8.29 4.88
C ASP A 54 -3.35 7.03 5.67
N LEU A 55 -3.73 5.95 4.96
CA LEU A 55 -4.19 4.69 5.57
C LEU A 55 -3.08 4.00 6.36
N ILE A 56 -1.86 3.94 5.82
CA ILE A 56 -0.75 3.32 6.54
C ILE A 56 -0.34 4.16 7.75
N ASN A 57 -0.40 5.49 7.65
CA ASN A 57 -0.12 6.36 8.79
C ASN A 57 -1.14 6.16 9.92
N GLU A 58 -2.43 6.09 9.61
CA GLU A 58 -3.47 5.83 10.61
C GLU A 58 -3.31 4.43 11.22
N ALA A 59 -3.04 3.42 10.39
CA ALA A 59 -2.77 2.07 10.86
C ALA A 59 -1.57 2.02 11.81
N LEU A 60 -0.48 2.73 11.49
CA LEU A 60 0.71 2.82 12.34
C LEU A 60 0.41 3.50 13.66
N ILE A 61 -0.35 4.61 13.66
CA ILE A 61 -0.79 5.27 14.88
C ILE A 61 -1.63 4.32 15.74
N GLY A 62 -2.57 3.60 15.13
CA GLY A 62 -3.39 2.59 15.81
C GLY A 62 -2.54 1.47 16.43
N GLN A 63 -1.54 0.98 15.70
CA GLN A 63 -0.65 -0.06 16.18
C GLN A 63 0.29 0.42 17.30
N ILE A 64 0.76 1.67 17.24
CA ILE A 64 1.51 2.30 18.34
C ILE A 64 0.64 2.39 19.59
N LYS A 65 -0.60 2.90 19.46
CA LYS A 65 -1.55 2.97 20.58
C LYS A 65 -1.83 1.58 21.17
N ALA A 66 -2.06 0.58 20.33
CA ALA A 66 -2.25 -0.80 20.79
C ALA A 66 -1.03 -1.34 21.55
N SER A 67 0.18 -1.07 21.05
CA SER A 67 1.43 -1.42 21.71
C SER A 67 1.56 -0.73 23.08
N ASP A 68 1.21 0.55 23.17
CA ASP A 68 1.22 1.29 24.43
C ASP A 68 0.21 0.71 25.43
N THR A 69 -1.00 0.35 24.98
CA THR A 69 -2.01 -0.31 25.81
C THR A 69 -1.54 -1.69 26.29
N TRP A 70 -0.86 -2.46 25.43
CA TRP A 70 -0.24 -3.72 25.83
C TRP A 70 0.86 -3.50 26.86
N ASN A 71 1.68 -2.47 26.72
CA ASN A 71 2.70 -2.11 27.70
C ASN A 71 2.07 -1.75 29.05
N GLU A 72 0.95 -1.04 29.06
CA GLU A 72 0.20 -0.76 30.29
C GLU A 72 -0.37 -2.03 30.92
N TYR A 73 -0.96 -2.92 30.12
CA TYR A 73 -1.42 -4.23 30.57
C TYR A 73 -0.28 -5.04 31.21
N GLN A 74 0.88 -5.12 30.56
CA GLN A 74 2.05 -5.82 31.10
C GLN A 74 2.56 -5.16 32.39
N SER A 75 2.49 -3.84 32.49
CA SER A 75 2.82 -3.11 33.73
C SER A 75 1.87 -3.46 34.87
N ALA A 76 0.56 -3.52 34.60
CA ALA A 76 -0.45 -3.92 35.59
C ALA A 76 -0.21 -5.36 36.08
N ARG A 77 0.01 -6.30 35.15
CA ARG A 77 0.39 -7.69 35.43
C ARG A 77 1.64 -7.79 36.31
N GLN A 78 2.67 -6.99 36.02
CA GLN A 78 3.90 -6.99 36.80
C GLN A 78 3.67 -6.45 38.22
N LYS A 79 2.87 -5.39 38.38
CA LYS A 79 2.50 -4.84 39.70
C LYS A 79 1.68 -5.85 40.51
N GLU A 80 0.71 -6.50 39.89
CA GLU A 80 -0.07 -7.59 40.49
C GLU A 80 0.87 -8.70 41.00
N HIS A 81 1.80 -9.15 40.16
CA HIS A 81 2.76 -10.19 40.52
C HIS A 81 3.67 -9.75 41.70
N ILE A 82 4.17 -8.53 41.69
CA ILE A 82 4.99 -7.96 42.79
C ILE A 82 4.19 -7.95 44.11
N TYR A 83 2.93 -7.50 44.09
CA TYR A 83 2.10 -7.48 45.31
C TYR A 83 1.76 -8.89 45.79
N THR A 84 1.56 -9.83 44.87
CA THR A 84 1.32 -11.25 45.20
C THR A 84 2.53 -11.86 45.89
N VAL A 85 3.73 -11.68 45.32
CA VAL A 85 4.99 -12.13 45.93
C VAL A 85 5.22 -11.47 47.29
N ALA A 86 4.91 -10.17 47.44
CA ALA A 86 5.02 -9.49 48.73
C ALA A 86 4.04 -10.04 49.79
N LEU A 87 2.84 -10.43 49.37
CA LEU A 87 1.83 -11.05 50.24
C LEU A 87 2.24 -12.47 50.67
N ASP A 88 2.79 -13.26 49.76
CA ASP A 88 3.27 -14.62 50.04
C ASP A 88 4.45 -14.56 51.04
N ASN A 89 5.41 -13.67 50.81
CA ASN A 89 6.53 -13.44 51.74
C ASN A 89 6.07 -13.01 53.15
N LEU A 90 5.00 -12.21 53.26
CA LEU A 90 4.44 -11.82 54.56
C LEU A 90 3.75 -12.99 55.27
N SER A 91 3.11 -13.85 54.49
CA SER A 91 2.40 -15.04 54.98
C SER A 91 3.40 -16.07 55.50
N ASP A 92 4.49 -16.34 54.77
CA ASP A 92 5.57 -17.25 55.16
C ASP A 92 6.29 -16.80 56.44
N ARG A 93 6.41 -15.48 56.65
CA ARG A 93 7.01 -14.89 57.86
C ARG A 93 6.07 -14.84 59.06
N GLY A 94 4.82 -15.30 58.93
CA GLY A 94 3.83 -15.29 60.02
C GLY A 94 3.45 -13.88 60.50
N SER A 95 3.50 -12.89 59.62
CA SER A 95 3.25 -11.49 59.99
C SER A 95 1.82 -11.27 60.52
N LYS A 96 1.70 -10.68 61.72
CA LYS A 96 0.40 -10.35 62.35
C LYS A 96 -0.20 -9.02 61.86
N ASN A 97 0.45 -8.33 60.92
CA ASN A 97 0.01 -7.01 60.48
C ASN A 97 -1.12 -7.10 59.44
N GLY A 98 -2.35 -7.37 59.92
CA GLY A 98 -3.53 -7.56 59.07
C GLY A 98 -3.92 -6.34 58.22
N ALA A 99 -3.49 -5.13 58.58
CA ALA A 99 -3.71 -3.94 57.76
C ALA A 99 -2.89 -3.97 56.46
N LEU A 100 -1.63 -4.40 56.53
CA LEU A 100 -0.74 -4.51 55.37
C LEU A 100 -1.20 -5.61 54.40
N VAL A 101 -1.63 -6.76 54.95
CA VAL A 101 -2.21 -7.88 54.18
C VAL A 101 -3.45 -7.42 53.39
N ARG A 102 -4.36 -6.69 54.02
CA ARG A 102 -5.54 -6.13 53.34
C ARG A 102 -5.18 -5.12 52.26
N SER A 103 -4.18 -4.27 52.53
CA SER A 103 -3.69 -3.29 51.55
C SER A 103 -3.18 -3.96 50.27
N TYR A 104 -2.30 -4.97 50.39
CA TYR A 104 -1.79 -5.69 49.22
C TYR A 104 -2.87 -6.47 48.48
N ARG A 105 -3.81 -7.14 49.18
CA ARG A 105 -4.96 -7.78 48.52
C ARG A 105 -5.81 -6.77 47.73
N SER A 106 -6.05 -5.59 48.28
CA SER A 106 -6.77 -4.52 47.59
C SER A 106 -6.03 -4.05 46.33
N GLN A 107 -4.70 -3.88 46.41
CA GLN A 107 -3.87 -3.49 45.26
C GLN A 107 -3.87 -4.57 44.16
N ILE A 108 -3.82 -5.85 44.51
CA ILE A 108 -3.92 -6.96 43.55
C ILE A 108 -5.25 -6.89 42.80
N VAL A 109 -6.37 -6.80 43.52
CA VAL A 109 -7.71 -6.70 42.90
C VAL A 109 -7.81 -5.47 42.01
N LYS A 110 -7.24 -4.34 42.44
CA LYS A 110 -7.21 -3.10 41.67
C LYS A 110 -6.46 -3.27 40.35
N GLU A 111 -5.26 -3.85 40.36
CA GLU A 111 -4.49 -4.05 39.12
C GLU A 111 -5.15 -5.11 38.21
N GLN A 112 -5.65 -6.22 38.77
CA GLN A 112 -6.42 -7.22 38.00
C GLN A 112 -7.65 -6.64 37.32
N SER A 113 -8.33 -5.67 37.95
CA SER A 113 -9.51 -5.03 37.37
C SER A 113 -9.20 -4.24 36.09
N LYS A 114 -7.94 -3.80 35.90
CA LYS A 114 -7.48 -3.08 34.70
C LYS A 114 -7.07 -4.01 33.56
N GLU A 115 -6.72 -5.26 33.87
CA GLU A 115 -6.19 -6.20 32.87
C GLU A 115 -7.18 -6.49 31.73
N LYS A 116 -8.42 -6.85 32.07
CA LYS A 116 -9.46 -7.15 31.08
C LYS A 116 -9.80 -5.97 30.16
N PRO A 117 -10.07 -4.75 30.67
CA PRO A 117 -10.38 -3.62 29.79
C PRO A 117 -9.18 -3.25 28.91
N LEU A 118 -7.95 -3.23 29.46
CA LEU A 118 -6.75 -2.92 28.67
C LEU A 118 -6.52 -3.95 27.56
N ALA A 119 -6.68 -5.24 27.84
CA ALA A 119 -6.54 -6.29 26.83
C ALA A 119 -7.61 -6.20 25.74
N ALA A 120 -8.85 -5.82 26.10
CA ALA A 120 -9.93 -5.63 25.14
C ALA A 120 -9.70 -4.40 24.26
N GLU A 121 -9.24 -3.29 24.85
CA GLU A 121 -8.92 -2.05 24.14
C GLU A 121 -7.74 -2.25 23.18
N ALA A 122 -6.66 -2.89 23.63
CA ALA A 122 -5.50 -3.18 22.79
C ALA A 122 -5.88 -4.02 21.56
N ARG A 123 -6.69 -5.08 21.75
CA ARG A 123 -7.18 -5.92 20.65
C ARG A 123 -8.06 -5.15 19.68
N LYS A 124 -8.94 -4.29 20.19
CA LYS A 124 -9.79 -3.44 19.35
C LYS A 124 -8.94 -2.52 18.47
N LEU A 125 -7.92 -1.88 19.04
CA LEU A 125 -6.99 -1.02 18.30
C LEU A 125 -6.18 -1.80 17.25
N GLU A 126 -5.76 -3.03 17.55
CA GLU A 126 -5.11 -3.91 16.58
C GLU A 126 -6.03 -4.29 15.42
N ASP A 127 -7.30 -4.60 15.69
CA ASP A 127 -8.28 -4.95 14.68
C ASP A 127 -8.61 -3.77 13.76
N GLU A 128 -8.78 -2.57 14.34
CA GLU A 128 -8.96 -1.33 13.58
C GLU A 128 -7.73 -1.03 12.70
N SER A 129 -6.52 -1.10 13.27
CA SER A 129 -5.27 -0.92 12.52
C SER A 129 -5.15 -1.92 11.36
N ARG A 130 -5.45 -3.20 11.60
CA ARG A 130 -5.39 -4.25 10.57
C ARG A 130 -6.37 -3.99 9.42
N ALA A 131 -7.56 -3.46 9.71
CA ALA A 131 -8.52 -3.10 8.69
C ALA A 131 -7.99 -1.97 7.78
N GLU A 132 -7.33 -0.96 8.35
CA GLU A 132 -6.72 0.13 7.57
C GLU A 132 -5.52 -0.36 6.75
N VAL A 133 -4.69 -1.28 7.27
CA VAL A 133 -3.62 -1.94 6.48
C VAL A 133 -4.19 -2.72 5.29
N ALA A 134 -5.33 -3.40 5.48
CA ALA A 134 -5.96 -4.15 4.39
C ALA A 134 -6.41 -3.22 3.25
N ARG A 135 -6.94 -2.03 3.58
CA ARG A 135 -7.28 -1.00 2.59
C ARG A 135 -6.04 -0.38 1.95
N HIS A 136 -4.98 -0.14 2.73
CA HIS A 136 -3.69 0.34 2.23
C HIS A 136 -3.16 -0.52 1.08
N HIS A 137 -3.15 -1.84 1.24
CA HIS A 137 -2.64 -2.75 0.21
C HIS A 137 -3.36 -2.61 -1.15
N ALA A 138 -4.66 -2.31 -1.16
CA ALA A 138 -5.39 -2.12 -2.41
C ALA A 138 -4.88 -0.90 -3.19
N PHE A 139 -4.61 0.22 -2.49
CA PHE A 139 -4.04 1.42 -3.09
C PHE A 139 -2.57 1.24 -3.45
N GLU A 140 -1.78 0.55 -2.62
CA GLU A 140 -0.37 0.24 -2.90
C GLU A 140 -0.22 -0.57 -4.19
N TYR A 141 -1.04 -1.62 -4.39
CA TYR A 141 -1.05 -2.38 -5.63
C TYR A 141 -1.48 -1.55 -6.84
N ALA A 142 -2.45 -0.63 -6.66
CA ALA A 142 -2.84 0.29 -7.72
C ALA A 142 -1.67 1.19 -8.14
N VAL A 143 -0.94 1.78 -7.19
CA VAL A 143 0.25 2.60 -7.46
C VAL A 143 1.29 1.80 -8.25
N ALA A 144 1.64 0.61 -7.78
CA ALA A 144 2.66 -0.23 -8.40
C ALA A 144 2.31 -0.58 -9.85
N LEU A 145 1.07 -1.02 -10.10
CA LEU A 145 0.60 -1.37 -11.44
C LEU A 145 0.54 -0.17 -12.38
N LEU A 146 0.09 1.00 -11.89
CA LEU A 146 0.06 2.23 -12.69
C LEU A 146 1.47 2.72 -13.05
N GLN A 147 2.44 2.61 -12.13
CA GLN A 147 3.84 2.93 -12.42
C GLN A 147 4.44 1.99 -13.48
N VAL A 148 4.17 0.68 -13.38
CA VAL A 148 4.58 -0.29 -14.41
C VAL A 148 3.93 0.04 -15.76
N ALA A 149 2.65 0.39 -15.77
CA ALA A 149 1.94 0.79 -16.98
C ALA A 149 2.59 2.02 -17.65
N ILE A 150 2.92 3.06 -16.86
CA ILE A 150 3.59 4.27 -17.35
C ILE A 150 4.98 3.94 -17.92
N ALA A 151 5.77 3.13 -17.20
CA ALA A 151 7.11 2.73 -17.64
C ALA A 151 7.05 1.92 -18.96
N LEU A 152 6.15 0.95 -19.06
CA LEU A 152 5.92 0.19 -20.29
C LEU A 152 5.42 1.08 -21.42
N GLY A 153 4.59 2.09 -21.12
CA GLY A 153 4.14 3.09 -22.10
C GLY A 153 5.33 3.89 -22.65
N ALA A 154 6.20 4.39 -21.78
CA ALA A 154 7.41 5.10 -22.20
C ALA A 154 8.33 4.22 -23.08
N VAL A 155 8.53 2.95 -22.69
CA VAL A 155 9.31 1.98 -23.49
C VAL A 155 8.63 1.72 -24.84
N ALA A 156 7.30 1.58 -24.88
CA ALA A 156 6.56 1.38 -26.11
C ALA A 156 6.75 2.57 -27.07
N ALA A 157 6.63 3.80 -26.57
CA ALA A 157 6.86 5.02 -27.33
C ALA A 157 8.28 5.10 -27.91
N LEU A 158 9.31 4.78 -27.09
CA LEU A 158 10.72 4.79 -27.52
C LEU A 158 11.02 3.69 -28.53
N ALA A 159 10.57 2.46 -28.28
CA ALA A 159 10.81 1.31 -29.15
C ALA A 159 9.89 1.28 -30.39
N ARG A 160 8.99 2.26 -30.52
CA ARG A 160 7.89 2.29 -31.50
C ARG A 160 7.11 0.97 -31.58
N SER A 161 6.95 0.28 -30.46
CA SER A 161 6.38 -1.08 -30.39
C SER A 161 4.91 -1.05 -29.97
N ARG A 162 4.01 -1.30 -30.93
CA ARG A 162 2.56 -1.43 -30.66
C ARG A 162 2.20 -2.55 -29.68
N PRO A 163 2.84 -3.75 -29.72
CA PRO A 163 2.57 -4.78 -28.71
C PRO A 163 2.87 -4.32 -27.29
N ALA A 164 3.99 -3.63 -27.08
CA ALA A 164 4.35 -3.10 -25.76
C ALA A 164 3.33 -2.06 -25.26
N TRP A 165 2.76 -1.27 -26.16
CA TRP A 165 1.70 -0.32 -25.82
C TRP A 165 0.41 -1.02 -25.33
N TYR A 166 -0.02 -2.11 -25.96
CA TYR A 166 -1.19 -2.86 -25.49
C TYR A 166 -0.98 -3.49 -24.11
N VAL A 167 0.24 -3.98 -23.83
CA VAL A 167 0.58 -4.52 -22.50
C VAL A 167 0.57 -3.41 -21.44
N SER A 168 1.11 -2.23 -21.76
CA SER A 168 1.02 -1.04 -20.90
C SER A 168 -0.44 -0.66 -20.60
N LEU A 169 -1.29 -0.64 -21.62
CA LEU A 169 -2.71 -0.30 -21.46
C LEU A 169 -3.43 -1.32 -20.57
N ALA A 170 -3.19 -2.61 -20.78
CA ALA A 170 -3.77 -3.68 -19.97
C ALA A 170 -3.34 -3.55 -18.50
N ALA A 171 -2.05 -3.33 -18.24
CA ALA A 171 -1.54 -3.08 -16.89
C ALA A 171 -2.20 -1.86 -16.24
N GLY A 172 -2.36 -0.77 -17.00
CA GLY A 172 -3.00 0.46 -16.52
C GLY A 172 -4.47 0.27 -16.16
N VAL A 173 -5.24 -0.47 -16.99
CA VAL A 173 -6.65 -0.80 -16.70
C VAL A 173 -6.76 -1.63 -15.43
N VAL A 174 -5.89 -2.63 -15.24
CA VAL A 174 -5.86 -3.43 -14.01
C VAL A 174 -5.51 -2.55 -12.80
N GLY A 175 -4.55 -1.63 -12.94
CA GLY A 175 -4.21 -0.66 -11.89
C GLY A 175 -5.39 0.24 -11.50
N VAL A 176 -6.15 0.75 -12.47
CA VAL A 176 -7.37 1.53 -12.21
C VAL A 176 -8.45 0.67 -11.52
N ALA A 177 -8.58 -0.61 -11.87
CA ALA A 177 -9.50 -1.52 -11.19
C ALA A 177 -9.13 -1.71 -9.71
N PHE A 178 -7.85 -1.86 -9.39
CA PHE A 178 -7.37 -1.90 -8.00
C PHE A 178 -7.62 -0.58 -7.26
N PHE A 179 -7.43 0.55 -7.93
CA PHE A 179 -7.75 1.87 -7.36
C PHE A 179 -9.22 1.97 -6.97
N LEU A 180 -10.14 1.54 -7.85
CA LEU A 180 -11.57 1.55 -7.57
C LEU A 180 -11.94 0.58 -6.44
N ARG A 181 -11.31 -0.60 -6.39
CA ARG A 181 -11.46 -1.55 -5.30
C ARG A 181 -10.97 -0.98 -3.96
N GLY A 182 -9.98 -0.10 -3.94
CA GLY A 182 -9.52 0.55 -2.71
C GLY A 182 -10.59 1.40 -2.01
N PHE A 183 -11.62 1.86 -2.73
CA PHE A 183 -12.74 2.61 -2.17
C PHE A 183 -13.90 1.74 -1.67
N VAL A 184 -13.92 0.44 -2.00
CA VAL A 184 -14.99 -0.51 -1.67
C VAL A 184 -14.51 -1.47 -0.59
#